data_AF-R7XSG9-F1
#
_entry.id   AF-R7XSG9-F1
#
_cell.length_a   1.000
_cell.length_b   1.000
_cell.length_c   1.000
_cell.angle_alpha   90.00
_cell.angle_beta   90.00
_cell.angle_gamma   90.00
#
_symmetry.space_group_name_H-M   'P 1'
#
loop_
_entity.id
_entity.type
_entity.pdbx_description
1 polymer ?
#
loop_
_entity_poly.entity_id
_entity_poly.type
_entity_poly.pdbx_seq_one_letter_code
_entity_poly.pdbx_strand_id
1 'polypeptide(L)'
;MGKVFDDVRLLARCLPGAELTDELGQGWYRGRARVALGPIRLSFTSIAHLLVHESDRMHVLAQGSDASGGRAQAEIQLSAYPDGDGTRLEARARVFLVGRIAGFGRSLAGDVSRRMFEDFATALDQAARGEVPVEAKAPSLFRLLLDTVRDRHRRARENRRRRRSGN
;
A
#
# COMPACT_ATOMS: atom_id res chain seq x y z
N MET A 1 3.72 11.30 14.90
CA MET A 1 3.59 11.13 13.44
C MET A 1 4.49 12.06 12.61
N GLY A 2 4.70 13.34 12.98
CA GLY A 2 5.47 14.31 12.16
C GLY A 2 6.81 13.82 11.60
N LYS A 3 7.63 13.13 12.41
CA LYS A 3 8.92 12.57 11.96
C LYS A 3 8.82 11.53 10.85
N VAL A 4 7.69 10.82 10.72
CA VAL A 4 7.52 9.77 9.70
C VAL A 4 7.19 10.38 8.35
N PHE A 5 6.40 11.46 8.32
CA PHE A 5 6.08 12.15 7.07
C PHE A 5 7.30 12.85 6.47
N ASP A 6 8.21 13.35 7.30
CA ASP A 6 9.45 14.01 6.86
C ASP A 6 10.47 13.05 6.22
N ASP A 7 10.39 11.75 6.53
CA ASP A 7 11.33 10.74 6.01
C ASP A 7 10.73 9.99 4.81
N VAL A 8 11.06 10.45 3.60
CA VAL A 8 10.61 9.85 2.35
C VAL A 8 11.05 8.40 2.21
N ARG A 9 12.24 8.03 2.73
CA ARG A 9 12.71 6.64 2.68
C ARG A 9 11.89 5.76 3.60
N LEU A 10 11.52 6.25 4.78
CA LEU A 10 10.64 5.54 5.70
C LEU A 10 9.24 5.39 5.11
N LEU A 11 8.66 6.45 4.54
CA LEU A 11 7.38 6.39 3.82
C LEU A 11 7.40 5.36 2.70
N ALA A 12 8.46 5.34 1.89
CA ALA A 12 8.62 4.38 0.81
C ALA A 12 8.68 2.93 1.33
N ARG A 13 9.32 2.68 2.47
CA ARG A 13 9.35 1.34 3.12
C ARG A 13 7.99 0.90 3.64
N CYS A 14 7.15 1.83 4.04
CA CYS A 14 5.78 1.54 4.47
C CYS A 14 4.87 1.16 3.29
N LEU A 15 5.20 1.58 2.05
CA LEU A 15 4.37 1.31 0.89
C LEU A 15 4.60 -0.13 0.37
N PRO A 16 3.56 -1.00 0.33
CA PRO A 16 3.74 -2.40 -0.02
C PRO A 16 4.31 -2.63 -1.41
N GLY A 17 5.37 -3.44 -1.47
CA GLY A 17 6.08 -3.76 -2.71
C GLY A 17 6.85 -2.59 -3.33
N ALA A 18 6.89 -1.43 -2.70
CA ALA A 18 7.69 -0.30 -3.14
C ALA A 18 9.14 -0.43 -2.65
N GLU A 19 10.06 0.03 -3.48
CA GLU A 19 11.48 0.04 -3.20
C GLU A 19 12.07 1.31 -3.80
N LEU A 20 12.67 2.15 -2.96
CA LEU A 20 13.42 3.31 -3.42
C LEU A 20 14.82 2.84 -3.84
N THR A 21 15.17 3.01 -5.11
CA THR A 21 16.46 2.58 -5.64
C THR A 21 17.45 3.72 -5.80
N ASP A 22 16.97 4.95 -5.97
CA ASP A 22 17.83 6.12 -6.14
C ASP A 22 17.13 7.42 -5.75
N GLU A 23 17.91 8.42 -5.33
CA GLU A 23 17.45 9.80 -5.13
C GLU A 23 18.08 10.66 -6.21
N LEU A 24 17.26 11.24 -7.07
CA LEU A 24 17.72 11.98 -8.26
C LEU A 24 17.87 13.49 -7.98
N GLY A 25 17.49 13.93 -6.78
CA GLY A 25 17.47 15.34 -6.37
C GLY A 25 16.19 16.06 -6.77
N GLN A 26 15.97 17.25 -6.21
CA GLN A 26 14.82 18.12 -6.51
C GLN A 26 13.45 17.42 -6.35
N GLY A 27 13.30 16.56 -5.35
CA GLY A 27 12.06 15.81 -5.12
C GLY A 27 11.84 14.65 -6.09
N TRP A 28 12.81 14.32 -6.95
CA TRP A 28 12.75 13.18 -7.86
C TRP A 28 13.40 11.94 -7.28
N TYR A 29 12.75 10.81 -7.49
CA TYR A 29 13.13 9.52 -6.95
C TYR A 29 13.00 8.43 -8.00
N ARG A 30 13.93 7.48 -8.00
CA ARG A 30 13.80 6.23 -8.77
C ARG A 30 13.45 5.11 -7.83
N GLY A 31 12.60 4.20 -8.31
CA GLY A 31 12.24 3.04 -7.53
C GLY A 31 11.73 1.88 -8.36
N ARG A 32 11.25 0.89 -7.63
CA ARG A 32 10.48 -0.23 -8.15
C ARG A 32 9.20 -0.38 -7.36
N ALA A 33 8.13 -0.80 -8.04
CA ALA A 33 6.87 -1.16 -7.40
C ALA A 33 6.44 -2.55 -7.84
N ARG A 34 6.30 -3.46 -6.89
CA ARG A 34 5.85 -4.84 -7.12
C ARG A 34 4.40 -4.98 -6.64
N VAL A 35 3.53 -5.41 -7.53
CA VAL A 35 2.10 -5.59 -7.24
C VAL A 35 1.69 -7.00 -7.66
N ALA A 36 0.92 -7.69 -6.81
CA ALA A 36 0.33 -8.98 -7.16
C ALA A 36 -1.19 -8.84 -7.34
N LEU A 37 -1.67 -9.17 -8.54
CA LEU A 37 -3.07 -9.13 -8.94
C LEU A 37 -3.51 -10.56 -9.25
N GLY A 38 -3.93 -11.31 -8.23
CA GLY A 38 -4.25 -12.72 -8.40
C GLY A 38 -3.02 -13.51 -8.90
N PRO A 39 -3.08 -14.20 -10.06
CA PRO A 39 -1.96 -14.97 -10.60
C PRO A 39 -0.90 -14.07 -11.26
N ILE A 40 -1.20 -12.78 -11.43
CA ILE A 40 -0.37 -11.83 -12.14
C ILE A 40 0.56 -11.16 -11.15
N ARG A 41 1.86 -11.15 -11.48
CA ARG A 41 2.87 -10.39 -10.76
C ARG A 41 3.43 -9.33 -11.68
N LEU A 42 3.28 -8.07 -11.27
CA LEU A 42 3.80 -6.92 -12.00
C LEU A 42 4.96 -6.33 -11.21
N SER A 43 6.00 -5.92 -11.93
CA SER A 43 7.16 -5.24 -11.38
C SER A 43 7.44 -4.02 -12.23
N PHE A 44 7.08 -2.86 -11.73
CA PHE A 44 7.31 -1.59 -12.39
C PHE A 44 8.68 -1.06 -12.01
N THR A 45 9.46 -0.62 -12.99
CA THR A 45 10.52 0.36 -12.77
C THR A 45 9.88 1.73 -12.85
N SER A 46 10.04 2.55 -11.81
CA SER A 46 9.29 3.78 -11.65
C SER A 46 10.17 5.00 -11.35
N ILE A 47 9.63 6.16 -11.69
CA ILE A 47 10.09 7.47 -11.27
C ILE A 47 8.94 8.15 -10.51
N ALA A 48 9.26 8.78 -9.39
CA ALA A 48 8.33 9.57 -8.60
C ALA A 48 8.85 11.00 -8.42
N HIS A 49 7.94 11.98 -8.41
CA HIS A 49 8.21 13.38 -8.15
C HIS A 49 7.32 13.85 -7.00
N LEU A 50 7.95 14.25 -5.88
CA LEU A 50 7.29 14.89 -4.76
C LEU A 50 7.11 16.37 -5.08
N LEU A 51 5.86 16.75 -5.42
CA LEU A 51 5.49 18.13 -5.69
C LEU A 51 5.26 18.93 -4.40
N VAL A 52 4.74 18.27 -3.37
CA VAL A 52 4.52 18.83 -2.04
C VAL A 52 5.02 17.82 -1.03
N HIS A 53 5.78 18.30 -0.05
CA HIS A 53 6.26 17.52 1.08
C HIS A 53 6.34 18.43 2.31
N GLU A 54 5.31 18.35 3.13
CA GLU A 54 5.14 19.08 4.39
C GLU A 54 4.88 18.08 5.51
N SER A 55 4.91 18.52 6.76
CA SER A 55 4.79 17.65 7.94
C SER A 55 3.47 16.88 8.04
N ASP A 56 2.43 17.36 7.37
CA ASP A 56 1.07 16.81 7.39
C ASP A 56 0.49 16.56 5.99
N ARG A 57 1.24 16.86 4.93
CA ARG A 57 0.74 16.77 3.55
C ARG A 57 1.81 16.35 2.57
N MET A 58 1.43 15.48 1.63
CA MET A 58 2.30 15.05 0.55
C MET A 58 1.53 14.95 -0.77
N HIS A 59 2.16 15.39 -1.86
CA HIS A 59 1.64 15.24 -3.22
C HIS A 59 2.71 14.62 -4.12
N VAL A 60 2.40 13.45 -4.68
CA VAL A 60 3.33 12.65 -5.47
C VAL A 60 2.74 12.39 -6.85
N LEU A 61 3.54 12.63 -7.89
CA LEU A 61 3.33 12.07 -9.21
C LEU A 61 4.28 10.91 -9.43
N ALA A 62 3.75 9.75 -9.84
CA ALA A 62 4.56 8.58 -10.13
C ALA A 62 4.21 8.00 -11.50
N GLN A 63 5.21 7.49 -12.19
CA GLN A 63 5.03 6.74 -13.42
C GLN A 63 5.97 5.54 -13.44
N GLY A 64 5.53 4.45 -14.05
CA GLY A 64 6.34 3.25 -14.18
C GLY A 64 5.93 2.37 -15.33
N SER A 65 6.86 1.51 -15.72
CA SER A 65 6.65 0.52 -16.77
C SER A 65 7.14 -0.85 -16.30
N ASP A 66 6.45 -1.89 -16.77
CA ASP A 66 6.83 -3.29 -16.50
C ASP A 66 7.24 -4.00 -17.81
N ALA A 67 8.01 -5.08 -17.67
CA ALA A 67 8.57 -5.81 -18.81
C ALA A 67 7.52 -6.47 -19.73
N SER A 68 6.29 -6.67 -19.26
CA SER A 68 5.18 -7.20 -20.07
C SER A 68 4.56 -6.13 -21.00
N GLY A 69 5.03 -4.89 -20.94
CA GLY A 69 4.54 -3.77 -21.75
C GLY A 69 3.38 -3.01 -21.12
N GLY A 70 3.10 -3.21 -19.84
CA GLY A 70 2.19 -2.37 -19.08
C GLY A 70 2.85 -1.08 -18.59
N ARG A 71 2.06 -0.03 -18.48
CA ARG A 71 2.47 1.27 -17.92
C ARG A 71 1.44 1.73 -16.91
N ALA A 72 1.92 2.30 -15.81
CA ALA A 72 1.10 2.90 -14.78
C ALA A 72 1.52 4.36 -14.56
N GLN A 73 0.55 5.24 -14.38
CA GLN A 73 0.75 6.59 -13.85
C GLN A 73 -0.15 6.75 -12.63
N ALA A 74 0.34 7.42 -11.61
CA ALA A 74 -0.39 7.69 -10.39
C ALA A 74 -0.17 9.12 -9.93
N GLU A 75 -1.24 9.76 -9.46
CA GLU A 75 -1.20 10.99 -8.68
C GLU A 75 -1.76 10.65 -7.31
N ILE A 76 -0.95 10.89 -6.26
CA ILE A 76 -1.25 10.51 -4.89
C ILE A 76 -1.17 11.76 -4.02
N GLN A 77 -2.23 12.00 -3.25
CA GLN A 77 -2.30 13.05 -2.25
C GLN A 77 -2.55 12.40 -0.90
N LEU A 78 -1.68 12.71 0.06
CA LEU A 78 -1.79 12.27 1.45
C LEU A 78 -1.97 13.49 2.35
N SER A 79 -2.90 13.39 3.29
CA SER A 79 -3.12 14.40 4.33
C SER A 79 -3.24 13.72 5.69
N ALA A 80 -2.57 14.27 6.70
CA ALA A 80 -2.64 13.83 8.08
C ALA A 80 -3.38 14.88 8.91
N TYR A 81 -4.33 14.44 9.73
CA TYR A 81 -5.12 15.29 10.60
C TYR A 81 -4.99 14.82 12.05
N PRO A 82 -4.87 15.73 13.03
CA PRO A 82 -5.03 15.39 14.44
C PRO A 82 -6.40 14.73 14.67
N ASP A 83 -6.43 13.66 15.48
CA ASP A 83 -7.67 12.95 15.83
C ASP A 83 -7.57 12.37 17.25
N GLY A 84 -7.95 13.17 18.26
CA GLY A 84 -7.74 12.84 19.67
C GLY A 84 -6.25 12.64 19.98
N ASP A 85 -5.93 11.48 20.57
CA ASP A 85 -4.54 11.06 20.82
C ASP A 85 -3.87 10.41 19.59
N GLY A 86 -4.60 10.34 18.47
CA GLY A 86 -4.20 9.69 17.23
C GLY A 86 -4.03 10.64 16.04
N THR A 87 -3.94 10.04 14.86
CA THR A 87 -3.85 10.75 13.58
C THR A 87 -4.75 10.06 12.58
N ARG A 88 -5.61 10.84 11.92
CA ARG A 88 -6.40 10.37 10.79
C ARG A 88 -5.66 10.68 9.50
N LEU A 89 -5.35 9.64 8.73
CA LEU A 89 -4.74 9.77 7.41
C LEU A 89 -5.82 9.68 6.33
N GLU A 90 -5.83 10.66 5.43
CA GLU A 90 -6.63 10.64 4.20
C GLU A 90 -5.70 10.48 3.00
N ALA A 91 -6.01 9.52 2.14
CA ALA A 91 -5.28 9.27 0.90
C ALA A 91 -6.22 9.33 -0.30
N ARG A 92 -5.84 10.11 -1.30
CA ARG A 92 -6.51 10.17 -2.61
C ARG A 92 -5.53 9.76 -3.68
N ALA A 93 -5.90 8.75 -4.48
CA ALA A 93 -5.08 8.28 -5.57
C ALA A 93 -5.88 8.25 -6.87
N ARG A 94 -5.31 8.82 -7.93
CA ARG A 94 -5.77 8.63 -9.31
C ARG A 94 -4.75 7.77 -10.03
N VAL A 95 -5.19 6.63 -10.57
CA VAL A 95 -4.30 5.66 -11.24
C VAL A 95 -4.77 5.46 -12.66
N PHE A 96 -3.83 5.59 -13.61
CA PHE A 96 -4.03 5.34 -15.03
C PHE A 96 -3.19 4.15 -15.46
N LEU A 97 -3.83 3.16 -16.07
CA LEU A 97 -3.20 1.92 -16.52
C LEU A 97 -3.30 1.82 -18.04
N VAL A 98 -2.19 1.48 -18.69
CA VAL A 98 -2.08 1.36 -20.16
C VAL A 98 -1.44 0.02 -20.52
N GLY A 99 -1.79 -0.52 -21.69
CA GLY A 99 -1.22 -1.74 -22.23
C GLY A 99 -1.91 -3.00 -21.68
N ARG A 100 -1.14 -4.08 -21.46
CA ARG A 100 -1.68 -5.39 -21.04
C ARG A 100 -2.46 -5.36 -19.73
N ILE A 101 -2.24 -4.33 -18.91
CA ILE A 101 -2.84 -4.15 -17.59
C ILE A 101 -4.06 -3.22 -17.61
N ALA A 102 -4.36 -2.55 -18.74
CA ALA A 102 -5.53 -1.67 -18.86
C ALA A 102 -6.85 -2.44 -18.72
N GLY A 103 -6.86 -3.73 -19.06
CA GLY A 103 -8.03 -4.60 -19.02
C GLY A 103 -8.48 -5.04 -17.62
N PHE A 104 -7.74 -4.71 -16.54
CA PHE A 104 -8.09 -5.15 -15.19
C PHE A 104 -9.41 -4.56 -14.66
N GLY A 105 -9.94 -3.52 -15.30
CA GLY A 105 -11.20 -2.90 -14.91
C GLY A 105 -11.09 -2.13 -13.59
N ARG A 106 -12.08 -1.26 -13.35
CA ARG A 106 -12.08 -0.35 -12.19
C ARG A 106 -12.17 -1.08 -10.84
N SER A 107 -12.89 -2.21 -10.78
CA SER A 107 -13.09 -2.94 -9.52
C SER A 107 -11.78 -3.51 -8.96
N LEU A 108 -11.03 -4.23 -9.79
CA LEU A 108 -9.78 -4.86 -9.36
C LEU A 108 -8.73 -3.81 -8.97
N ALA A 109 -8.61 -2.74 -9.77
CA ALA A 109 -7.72 -1.62 -9.45
C ALA A 109 -8.09 -0.95 -8.12
N GLY A 110 -9.40 -0.78 -7.84
CA GLY A 110 -9.91 -0.23 -6.59
C GLY A 110 -9.61 -1.11 -5.38
N ASP A 111 -9.84 -2.43 -5.48
CA ASP A 111 -9.58 -3.36 -4.38
C ASP A 111 -8.11 -3.45 -4.01
N VAL A 112 -7.23 -3.39 -5.02
CA VAL A 112 -5.78 -3.41 -4.83
C VAL A 112 -5.30 -2.10 -4.21
N SER A 113 -5.79 -0.97 -4.72
CA SER A 113 -5.46 0.35 -4.17
C SER A 113 -5.88 0.43 -2.69
N ARG A 114 -7.11 0.01 -2.37
CA ARG A 114 -7.61 -0.04 -0.98
C ARG A 114 -6.69 -0.88 -0.10
N ARG A 115 -6.33 -2.09 -0.55
CA ARG A 115 -5.45 -2.97 0.22
C ARG A 115 -4.04 -2.38 0.43
N MET A 116 -3.46 -1.79 -0.61
CA MET A 116 -2.16 -1.12 -0.51
C MET A 116 -2.20 0.01 0.52
N PHE A 117 -3.28 0.79 0.55
CA PHE A 117 -3.45 1.86 1.53
C PHE A 117 -3.69 1.35 2.96
N GLU A 118 -4.43 0.27 3.16
CA GLU A 118 -4.61 -0.37 4.47
C GLU A 118 -3.28 -0.87 5.04
N ASP A 119 -2.50 -1.58 4.21
CA ASP A 119 -1.18 -2.10 4.60
C ASP A 119 -0.20 -0.92 4.84
N PHE A 120 -0.25 0.14 4.02
CA PHE A 120 0.54 1.37 4.21
C PHE A 120 0.21 2.07 5.54
N ALA A 121 -1.07 2.29 5.85
CA ALA A 121 -1.49 2.93 7.09
C ALA A 121 -1.04 2.12 8.32
N THR A 122 -1.12 0.79 8.24
CA THR A 122 -0.64 -0.11 9.30
C THR A 122 0.87 0.03 9.50
N ALA A 123 1.65 0.03 8.40
CA ALA A 123 3.10 0.20 8.45
C ALA A 123 3.51 1.60 8.97
N LEU A 124 2.75 2.64 8.65
CA LEU A 124 2.97 3.99 9.19
C LEU A 124 2.72 4.07 10.69
N ASP A 125 1.66 3.43 11.20
CA ASP A 125 1.41 3.38 12.65
C ASP A 125 2.55 2.68 13.39
N GLN A 126 3.07 1.58 12.85
CA GLN A 126 4.26 0.90 13.38
C GLN A 126 5.49 1.81 13.36
N ALA A 127 5.78 2.44 12.22
CA ALA A 127 6.89 3.39 12.08
C ALA A 127 6.80 4.54 13.10
N ALA A 128 5.59 5.07 13.31
CA ALA A 128 5.34 6.16 14.23
C ALA A 128 5.55 5.78 15.70
N ARG A 129 5.39 4.50 16.04
CA ARG A 129 5.73 3.92 17.34
C ARG A 129 7.21 3.60 17.50
N GLY A 130 8.02 3.80 16.45
CA GLY A 130 9.44 3.48 16.44
C GLY A 130 9.73 2.00 16.14
N GLU A 131 8.73 1.24 15.67
CA GLU A 131 8.91 -0.12 15.21
C GLU A 131 9.49 -0.10 13.79
N VAL A 132 10.32 -1.08 13.45
CA VAL A 132 10.80 -1.24 12.06
C VAL A 132 9.62 -1.73 11.22
N PRO A 133 9.14 -0.97 10.23
CA PRO A 133 8.07 -1.42 9.37
C PRO A 133 8.54 -2.66 8.64
N VAL A 134 7.88 -3.79 8.90
CA VAL A 134 8.17 -5.03 8.19
C VAL A 134 7.82 -4.76 6.73
N GLU A 135 8.80 -4.88 5.81
CA GLU A 135 8.61 -4.69 4.37
C GLU A 135 7.26 -5.27 3.95
N ALA A 136 6.31 -4.40 3.63
CA ALA A 136 4.94 -4.83 3.40
C ALA A 136 4.95 -5.65 2.10
N LYS A 137 4.82 -6.97 2.25
CA LYS A 137 4.82 -7.90 1.11
C LYS A 137 3.70 -7.50 0.17
N ALA A 138 4.03 -7.37 -1.12
CA ALA A 138 3.07 -6.98 -2.15
C ALA A 138 1.71 -7.66 -1.95
N PRO A 139 0.60 -6.91 -1.99
CA PRO A 139 -0.71 -7.44 -1.65
C PRO A 139 -1.05 -8.58 -2.59
N SER A 140 -1.44 -9.73 -2.04
CA SER A 140 -1.84 -10.91 -2.82
C SER A 140 -3.30 -11.21 -2.53
N LEU A 141 -4.17 -11.03 -3.54
CA LEU A 141 -5.60 -11.31 -3.45
C LEU A 141 -5.91 -12.76 -3.04
N PHE A 142 -5.05 -13.72 -3.42
CA PHE A 142 -5.20 -15.13 -3.02
C PHE A 142 -4.98 -15.36 -1.52
N ARG A 143 -4.10 -14.58 -0.88
CA ARG A 143 -3.96 -14.65 0.57
C ARG A 143 -5.22 -14.16 1.28
N LEU A 144 -5.88 -13.13 0.76
CA LEU A 144 -7.10 -12.58 1.35
C LEU A 144 -8.26 -13.58 1.32
N LEU A 145 -8.43 -14.30 0.21
CA LEU A 145 -9.42 -15.37 0.11
C LEU A 145 -9.12 -16.49 1.11
N LEU A 146 -7.85 -16.90 1.24
CA LEU A 146 -7.45 -17.92 2.20
C LEU A 146 -7.61 -17.46 3.65
N ASP A 147 -7.25 -16.23 3.99
CA ASP A 147 -7.37 -15.69 5.35
C ASP A 147 -8.84 -15.53 5.76
N THR A 148 -9.71 -15.10 4.84
CA THR A 148 -11.16 -15.01 5.10
C THR A 148 -11.78 -16.39 5.34
N VAL A 149 -11.37 -17.40 4.55
CA VAL A 149 -11.80 -18.79 4.75
C VAL A 149 -11.28 -19.34 6.08
N ARG A 150 -10.01 -19.07 6.41
CA ARG A 150 -9.37 -19.53 7.64
C ARG A 150 -10.00 -18.91 8.89
N ASP A 151 -10.35 -17.62 8.84
CA ASP A 151 -10.96 -16.92 9.96
C ASP A 151 -12.42 -17.38 10.20
N ARG A 152 -13.17 -17.66 9.13
CA ARG A 152 -14.49 -18.33 9.23
C ARG A 152 -14.38 -19.71 9.88
N HIS A 153 -13.37 -20.50 9.50
CA HIS A 153 -13.14 -21.82 10.10
C HIS A 153 -12.71 -21.75 11.56
N ARG A 154 -11.90 -20.77 11.96
CA ARG A 154 -11.48 -20.58 13.36
C ARG A 154 -12.68 -20.22 14.24
N ARG A 155 -13.50 -19.25 13.82
CA ARG A 155 -14.72 -18.84 14.53
C ARG A 155 -15.74 -19.99 14.66
N ALA A 156 -15.90 -20.80 13.61
CA ALA A 156 -16.78 -21.97 13.65
C ALA A 156 -16.29 -23.07 14.61
N ARG A 157 -14.97 -23.26 14.73
CA ARG A 157 -14.36 -24.24 15.66
C ARG A 157 -14.46 -23.78 17.12
N GLU A 158 -14.28 -22.49 17.40
CA GLU A 158 -14.45 -21.93 18.74
C GLU A 158 -15.91 -22.02 19.22
N ASN A 159 -16.87 -21.76 18.32
CA ASN A 159 -18.30 -21.85 18.66
C ASN A 159 -18.76 -23.30 18.93
N ARG A 160 -18.15 -24.30 18.27
CA ARG A 160 -18.41 -25.72 18.53
C ARG A 160 -17.78 -26.24 19.83
N ARG A 161 -16.64 -25.69 20.26
CA ARG A 161 -16.02 -26.05 21.55
C ARG A 161 -16.84 -25.52 22.73
N ARG A 162 -17.36 -24.29 22.65
CA ARG A 162 -18.22 -23.71 23.70
C ARG A 162 -19.54 -24.48 23.89
N ARG A 163 -20.10 -25.07 22.83
CA ARG A 163 -21.33 -25.90 22.92
C ARG A 163 -21.12 -27.29 23.50
N ARG A 164 -19.88 -27.79 23.61
CA ARG A 164 -19.57 -29.12 24.18
C ARG A 164 -19.17 -29.09 25.65
N SER A 165 -18.74 -27.95 26.19
CA SER A 165 -18.42 -27.78 27.63
C SER A 165 -19.61 -27.29 28.47
N GLY A 166 -20.80 -27.18 27.89
CA GLY A 166 -22.03 -26.75 28.56
C GLY A 166 -23.09 -27.83 28.68
N ASN A 167 -22.71 -29.12 28.60
CA ASN A 167 -23.59 -30.27 28.83
C ASN A 167 -22.92 -31.27 29.77
#